data_AF-A0A3S0D8J2-F1
#
_entry.id   AF-A0A3S0D8J2-F1
#
_cell.length_a   1.000
_cell.length_b   1.000
_cell.length_c   1.000
_cell.angle_alpha   90.00
_cell.angle_beta   90.00
_cell.angle_gamma   90.00
#
_symmetry.space_group_name_H-M   'P 1'
#
loop_
_entity.id
_entity.type
_entity.pdbx_description
1 polymer ?
#
loop_
_entity_poly.entity_id
_entity_poly.type
_entity_poly.pdbx_seq_one_letter_code
_entity_poly.pdbx_strand_id
1 'polypeptide(L)'
;MDLGTAQQILVVILSSFLAIFLLLGIVATVLVIKVLKHVKHITEKAEQIADKAEAVSSFFQQSAGPAAIAKLISNIVHAARQTKK
;
A
#
# COMPACT_ATOMS: atom_id res chain seq x y z
N MET A 1 -13.97 25.07 50.03
CA MET A 1 -13.26 24.92 48.74
C MET A 1 -13.77 26.04 47.86
N ASP A 2 -12.91 27.00 47.51
CA ASP A 2 -13.30 28.17 46.71
C ASP A 2 -13.43 27.79 45.23
N LEU A 3 -14.38 28.37 44.50
CA LEU A 3 -14.58 28.11 43.07
C LEU A 3 -13.28 28.33 42.27
N GLY A 4 -12.42 29.26 42.69
CA GLY A 4 -11.14 29.55 42.03
C GLY A 4 -10.20 28.34 41.99
N THR A 5 -10.19 27.51 43.03
CA THR A 5 -9.29 26.34 43.12
C THR A 5 -9.74 25.23 42.18
N ALA A 6 -11.05 24.98 42.06
CA ALA A 6 -11.60 23.97 41.17
C ALA A 6 -11.36 24.30 39.69
N GLN A 7 -11.55 25.57 39.31
CA GLN A 7 -11.27 26.04 37.95
C GLN A 7 -9.80 25.88 37.58
N GLN A 8 -8.89 26.21 38.51
CA GLN A 8 -7.45 26.06 38.27
C GLN A 8 -7.04 24.60 38.01
N ILE A 9 -7.58 23.67 38.79
CA ILE A 9 -7.32 22.23 38.62
C ILE A 9 -7.80 21.75 37.24
N LEU A 10 -9.00 22.14 36.82
CA LEU A 10 -9.54 21.77 35.52
C LEU A 10 -8.68 22.30 34.36
N VAL A 11 -8.22 23.55 34.44
CA VAL A 11 -7.38 24.15 33.38
C VAL A 11 -6.05 23.43 33.25
N VAL A 12 -5.42 23.04 34.37
CA VAL A 12 -4.15 22.29 34.35
C VAL A 12 -4.33 20.93 33.69
N ILE A 13 -5.37 20.18 34.06
CA ILE A 13 -5.65 18.87 33.47
C ILE A 13 -6.00 19.02 31.99
N LEU A 14 -6.87 19.96 31.65
CA LEU A 14 -7.32 20.14 30.27
C LEU A 14 -6.17 20.57 29.35
N SER A 15 -5.35 21.54 29.77
CA SER A 15 -4.22 22.02 28.98
C SER A 15 -3.13 20.98 28.82
N SER A 16 -2.83 20.19 29.87
CA SER A 16 -1.86 19.09 29.77
C SER A 16 -2.35 17.98 28.85
N PHE A 17 -3.62 17.58 28.94
CA PHE A 17 -4.22 16.59 28.05
C PHE A 17 -4.23 17.06 26.60
N LEU A 18 -4.58 18.33 26.37
CA LEU A 18 -4.55 18.94 25.05
C LEU A 18 -3.13 19.00 24.47
N ALA A 19 -2.13 19.35 25.28
CA ALA A 19 -0.73 19.37 24.85
C ALA A 19 -0.25 17.99 24.40
N ILE A 20 -0.57 16.94 25.17
CA ILE A 20 -0.26 15.54 24.80
C ILE A 20 -1.00 15.15 23.52
N PHE A 21 -2.29 15.45 23.44
CA PHE A 21 -3.09 15.14 22.26
C PHE A 21 -2.56 15.81 21.00
N LEU A 22 -2.12 17.06 21.10
CA LEU A 22 -1.56 17.82 19.97
C LEU A 22 -0.22 17.23 19.51
N LEU A 23 0.65 16.85 20.44
CA LEU A 23 1.90 16.15 20.12
C LEU A 23 1.64 14.80 19.42
N LEU A 24 0.72 14.00 19.94
CA LEU A 24 0.32 12.74 19.31
C LEU A 24 -0.29 12.97 17.92
N GLY A 25 -1.11 14.00 17.77
CA GLY A 25 -1.69 14.40 16.49
C GLY A 25 -0.63 14.71 15.45
N ILE A 26 0.40 15.50 15.80
CA ILE A 26 1.51 15.82 14.91
C ILE A 26 2.25 14.54 14.48
N VAL A 27 2.59 13.66 15.43
CA VAL A 27 3.28 12.39 15.13
C VAL A 27 2.42 11.51 14.21
N ALA A 28 1.13 11.40 14.49
CA ALA A 28 0.19 10.64 13.68
C ALA A 28 0.10 11.19 12.25
N THR A 29 -0.02 12.52 12.09
CA THR A 29 -0.05 13.16 10.76
C THR A 29 1.23 12.88 9.98
N VAL A 30 2.40 12.95 10.61
CA VAL A 30 3.68 12.62 9.95
C VAL A 30 3.70 11.17 9.47
N LEU A 31 3.22 10.23 10.30
CA LEU A 31 3.14 8.82 9.92
C LEU A 31 2.15 8.60 8.76
N VAL A 32 0.97 9.24 8.80
CA VAL A 32 0.00 9.18 7.71
C VAL A 32 0.62 9.68 6.41
N ILE A 33 1.33 10.81 6.43
CA ILE A 33 2.01 11.34 5.24
C ILE A 33 3.04 10.33 4.71
N LYS A 34 3.80 9.66 5.58
CA LYS A 34 4.74 8.61 5.15
C LYS A 34 4.02 7.45 4.49
N VAL A 35 2.95 6.94 5.10
CA VAL A 35 2.15 5.84 4.54
C VAL A 35 1.58 6.22 3.18
N LEU A 36 0.99 7.41 3.04
CA LEU A 36 0.45 7.88 1.76
C LEU A 36 1.52 7.96 0.66
N LYS A 37 2.74 8.39 0.99
CA LYS A 37 3.88 8.37 0.05
C LYS A 37 4.25 6.96 -0.39
N HIS A 38 4.25 6.00 0.54
CA HIS A 38 4.51 4.59 0.21
C HIS A 38 3.41 4.01 -0.67
N VAL A 39 2.14 4.27 -0.37
CA VAL A 39 1.00 3.84 -1.18
C VAL A 39 1.12 4.41 -2.60
N LYS A 40 1.44 5.71 -2.74
CA LYS A 40 1.67 6.34 -4.05
C LYS A 40 2.71 5.57 -4.87
N HIS A 41 3.86 5.24 -4.29
CA HIS A 41 4.90 4.48 -4.97
C HIS A 41 4.48 3.06 -5.36
N ILE A 42 3.66 2.40 -4.53
CA ILE A 42 3.11 1.08 -4.86
C ILE A 42 2.13 1.19 -6.03
N THR A 43 1.25 2.20 -6.02
CA THR A 43 0.31 2.46 -7.10
C THR A 43 1.01 2.77 -8.42
N GLU A 44 2.03 3.63 -8.41
CA GLU A 44 2.84 3.93 -9.60
C GLU A 44 3.51 2.67 -10.17
N LYS A 45 4.02 1.78 -9.32
CA LYS A 45 4.59 0.50 -9.76
C LYS A 45 3.52 -0.43 -10.30
N ALA A 46 2.33 -0.46 -9.69
CA ALA A 46 1.22 -1.29 -10.15
C ALA A 46 0.74 -0.84 -11.54
N GLU A 47 0.62 0.46 -11.77
CA GLU A 47 0.30 1.05 -13.08
C GLU A 47 1.34 0.65 -14.13
N GLN A 48 2.63 0.83 -13.85
CA GLN A 48 3.70 0.40 -14.76
C GLN A 48 3.68 -1.11 -15.05
N ILE A 49 3.28 -1.94 -14.09
CA ILE A 49 3.15 -3.39 -14.31
C ILE A 49 1.94 -3.70 -15.19
N ALA A 50 0.81 -3.02 -14.98
CA ALA A 50 -0.38 -3.17 -15.80
C ALA A 50 -0.09 -2.78 -17.26
N ASP A 51 0.54 -1.63 -17.49
CA ASP A 51 0.93 -1.16 -18.83
C ASP A 51 1.85 -2.17 -19.54
N LYS A 52 2.84 -2.71 -18.80
CA LYS A 52 3.75 -3.74 -19.33
C LYS A 52 3.03 -5.05 -19.62
N ALA A 53 2.07 -5.44 -18.79
CA ALA A 53 1.29 -6.66 -19.01
C ALA A 53 0.42 -6.53 -20.28
N GLU A 54 -0.22 -5.38 -20.51
CA GLU A 54 -0.95 -5.09 -21.73
C GLU A 54 -0.03 -5.14 -22.96
N ALA A 55 1.14 -4.51 -22.89
CA ALA A 55 2.13 -4.57 -23.96
C ALA A 55 2.57 -6.02 -24.25
N VAL A 56 2.91 -6.81 -23.22
CA VAL A 56 3.31 -8.22 -23.41
C VAL A 56 2.17 -9.03 -24.01
N SER A 57 0.92 -8.85 -23.55
CA SER A 57 -0.23 -9.58 -24.08
C SER A 57 -0.50 -9.28 -25.56
N SER A 58 -0.39 -8.01 -25.96
CA SER A 58 -0.59 -7.58 -27.34
C SER A 58 0.54 -8.07 -28.25
N PHE A 59 1.80 -8.01 -27.79
CA PHE A 59 2.94 -8.62 -28.50
C PHE A 59 2.80 -10.14 -28.62
N PHE A 60 2.32 -10.83 -27.58
CA PHE A 60 2.09 -12.27 -27.64
C PHE A 60 0.99 -12.65 -28.62
N GLN A 61 -0.14 -11.94 -28.59
CA GLN A 61 -1.23 -12.18 -29.54
C GLN A 61 -0.82 -11.90 -30.99
N GLN A 62 0.00 -10.87 -31.22
CA GLN A 62 0.39 -10.48 -32.57
C GLN A 62 1.59 -11.28 -33.11
N SER A 63 2.50 -11.74 -32.25
CA SER A 63 3.76 -12.41 -32.65
C SER A 63 3.73 -13.93 -32.48
N ALA A 64 2.92 -14.46 -31.56
CA ALA A 64 2.83 -15.90 -31.32
C ALA A 64 1.60 -16.48 -32.05
N GLY A 65 1.83 -17.29 -33.09
CA GLY A 65 0.77 -18.06 -33.73
C GLY A 65 0.12 -19.06 -32.75
N PRO A 66 -1.13 -19.52 -33.02
CA PRO A 66 -1.90 -20.39 -32.12
C PRO A 66 -1.13 -21.64 -31.66
N ALA A 67 -0.33 -22.22 -32.56
CA ALA A 67 0.48 -23.40 -32.27
C ALA A 67 1.64 -23.13 -31.31
N ALA A 68 2.25 -21.93 -31.33
CA ALA A 68 3.34 -21.56 -30.43
C ALA A 68 2.83 -21.35 -29.00
N ILE A 69 1.66 -20.71 -28.85
CA ILE A 69 0.99 -20.53 -27.56
C ILE A 69 0.63 -21.89 -26.95
N ALA A 70 0.05 -22.80 -27.73
CA ALA A 70 -0.28 -24.15 -27.27
C ALA A 70 0.95 -24.91 -26.76
N LYS A 71 2.09 -24.82 -27.47
CA LYS A 71 3.35 -25.48 -27.09
C LYS A 71 3.95 -24.90 -25.81
N LEU A 72 3.85 -23.59 -25.61
CA LEU A 72 4.32 -22.92 -24.39
C LEU A 72 3.50 -23.35 -23.18
N ILE A 73 2.16 -23.34 -23.30
CA ILE A 73 1.27 -23.78 -22.23
C ILE A 73 1.52 -25.25 -21.89
N SER A 74 1.67 -26.12 -22.90
CA SER A 74 1.95 -27.56 -22.63
C SER A 74 3.26 -27.78 -21.90
N ASN A 75 4.31 -27.02 -22.25
CA ASN A 75 5.62 -27.10 -21.59
C ASN A 75 5.57 -26.58 -20.15
N ILE A 76 4.85 -25.48 -19.88
CA ILE A 76 4.68 -24.96 -18.51
C ILE A 76 3.93 -25.97 -17.64
N VAL A 77 2.85 -26.55 -18.16
CA VAL A 77 2.06 -27.57 -17.45
C VAL A 77 2.88 -28.84 -17.19
N HIS A 78 3.72 -29.25 -18.14
CA HIS A 78 4.62 -30.40 -17.95
C HIS A 78 5.72 -30.12 -16.92
N ALA A 79 6.35 -28.95 -16.96
CA ALA A 79 7.38 -28.55 -15.99
C ALA A 79 6.80 -28.44 -14.57
N ALA A 80 5.63 -27.81 -14.40
CA ALA A 80 4.96 -27.69 -13.11
C ALA A 80 4.51 -29.05 -12.54
N ARG A 81 4.17 -30.02 -13.40
CA ARG A 81 3.86 -31.40 -13.00
C ARG A 81 5.11 -32.21 -12.62
N GLN A 82 6.26 -31.95 -13.22
CA GLN A 82 7.51 -32.69 -12.92
C GLN A 82 8.15 -32.31 -11.58
N THR A 83 8.01 -31.07 -11.10
CA THR A 83 8.53 -30.63 -9.79
C THR A 83 7.82 -31.28 -8.58
N LYS A 84 6.68 -31.94 -8.79
CA LYS A 84 5.89 -32.58 -7.71
C LYS A 84 6.15 -34.09 -7.53
N LYS A 85 7.16 -34.66 -8.19
CA LYS A 85 7.55 -36.07 -8.04
C LYS A 85 8.85 -36.21 -7.26
#